data_AF-A0A7W1C0E3-F1
#
_entry.id   AF-A0A7W1C0E3-F1
#
_cell.length_a   1.000
_cell.length_b   1.000
_cell.length_c   1.000
_cell.angle_alpha   90.00
_cell.angle_beta   90.00
_cell.angle_gamma   90.00
#
_symmetry.space_group_name_H-M   'P 1'
#
loop_
_entity.id
_entity.type
_entity.pdbx_description
1 polymer ?
#
loop_
_entity_poly.entity_id
_entity_poly.type
_entity_poly.pdbx_seq_one_letter_code
_entity_poly.pdbx_strand_id
1 'polypeptide(L)'
;SDKLRLQLSGEQKERLTKRYTESTEAYQLYLKGRYHWNKWTPEGWQKSIEYFQQAIEKDPNYALAYVGVANAYAALGFFDVMLPREAGPKAEEAAVKALEIDDTLGEAHATLGGVKYSYDWDWAAAERES
;
A
#
# COMPACT_ATOMS: atom_id res chain seq x y z
N SER A 1 4.02 21.58 -24.74
CA SER A 1 3.93 21.63 -23.25
C SER A 1 4.64 20.38 -22.75
N ASP A 2 5.96 20.49 -22.66
CA ASP A 2 6.90 19.36 -22.65
C ASP A 2 7.63 19.26 -21.32
N LYS A 3 6.93 19.44 -20.20
CA LYS A 3 7.54 19.71 -18.89
C LYS A 3 7.21 18.71 -17.78
N LEU A 4 7.00 17.44 -18.10
CA LEU A 4 7.06 16.37 -17.09
C LEU A 4 7.62 15.03 -17.57
N ARG A 5 8.01 14.95 -18.86
CA ARG A 5 8.62 13.76 -19.46
C ARG A 5 10.14 13.68 -19.26
N LEU A 6 10.68 14.45 -18.30
CA LEU A 6 12.08 14.40 -17.92
C LEU A 6 12.38 13.00 -17.39
N GLN A 7 13.04 12.23 -18.24
CA GLN A 7 13.65 10.95 -17.92
C GLN A 7 14.42 11.10 -16.61
N LEU A 8 13.92 10.46 -15.55
CA LEU A 8 14.77 10.10 -14.42
C LEU A 8 15.95 9.33 -15.01
N SER A 9 17.14 9.92 -14.94
CA SER A 9 18.38 9.26 -15.36
C SER A 9 18.54 7.92 -14.64
N GLY A 10 19.28 6.98 -15.23
CA GLY A 10 19.52 5.66 -14.63
C GLY A 10 20.04 5.77 -13.19
N GLU A 11 20.94 6.72 -12.95
CA GLU A 11 21.53 7.01 -11.63
C GLU A 11 20.49 7.57 -10.63
N GLN A 12 19.60 8.46 -11.06
CA GLN A 12 18.52 8.96 -10.20
C GLN A 12 17.50 7.86 -9.84
N LYS A 13 17.18 6.99 -10.80
CA LYS A 13 16.36 5.80 -10.54
C LYS A 13 17.06 4.86 -9.56
N GLU A 14 18.34 4.57 -9.76
CA GLU A 14 19.10 3.66 -8.89
C GLU A 14 19.23 4.22 -7.47
N ARG A 15 19.45 5.53 -7.32
CA ARG A 15 19.51 6.19 -6.00
C ARG A 15 18.15 6.26 -5.31
N LEU A 16 17.06 6.38 -6.06
CA LEU A 16 15.70 6.26 -5.54
C LEU A 16 15.38 4.82 -5.14
N THR A 17 15.77 3.83 -5.95
CA THR A 17 15.65 2.40 -5.64
C THR A 17 16.38 2.10 -4.34
N LYS A 18 17.68 2.40 -4.24
CA LYS A 18 18.50 2.19 -3.02
C LYS A 18 17.96 2.88 -1.76
N ARG A 19 17.17 3.95 -1.90
CA ARG A 19 16.54 4.63 -0.77
C ARG A 19 15.37 3.83 -0.17
N TYR A 20 14.78 2.91 -0.93
CA TYR A 20 13.57 2.21 -0.52
C TYR A 20 13.66 0.68 -0.59
N THR A 21 14.51 0.11 -1.45
CA THR A 21 14.78 -1.33 -1.57
C THR A 21 16.11 -1.57 -2.30
N GLU A 22 16.87 -2.59 -1.89
CA GLU A 22 18.06 -3.02 -2.64
C GLU A 22 17.70 -3.93 -3.83
N SER A 23 16.46 -4.42 -3.89
CA SER A 23 15.96 -5.27 -4.95
C SER A 23 15.34 -4.45 -6.09
N THR A 24 16.05 -4.40 -7.22
CA THR A 24 15.53 -3.77 -8.44
C THR A 24 14.24 -4.45 -8.90
N GLU A 25 14.11 -5.76 -8.72
CA GLU A 25 12.90 -6.52 -9.06
C GLU A 25 11.72 -6.11 -8.17
N ALA A 26 11.94 -6.01 -6.85
CA ALA A 26 10.92 -5.54 -5.91
C ALA A 26 10.44 -4.13 -6.27
N TYR A 27 11.36 -3.24 -6.64
CA TYR A 27 11.00 -1.89 -7.08
C TYR A 27 10.14 -1.89 -8.35
N GLN A 28 10.46 -2.70 -9.36
CA GLN A 28 9.64 -2.79 -10.58
C GLN A 28 8.24 -3.34 -10.29
N LEU A 29 8.14 -4.35 -9.41
CA LEU A 29 6.86 -4.92 -8.99
C LEU A 29 6.02 -3.89 -8.21
N TYR A 30 6.65 -3.15 -7.29
CA TYR A 30 6.00 -2.03 -6.61
C TYR A 30 5.47 -0.97 -7.56
N LEU A 31 6.24 -0.57 -8.58
CA LEU A 31 5.77 0.39 -9.59
C LEU A 31 4.56 -0.14 -10.38
N LYS A 32 4.53 -1.45 -10.70
CA LYS A 32 3.34 -2.09 -11.31
C LYS A 32 2.15 -2.05 -10.36
N GLY A 33 2.36 -2.35 -9.08
CA GLY A 33 1.33 -2.22 -8.04
C GLY A 33 0.75 -0.82 -7.99
N ARG A 34 1.61 0.21 -7.91
CA ARG A 34 1.21 1.63 -7.94
C ARG A 34 0.43 2.00 -9.21
N TYR A 35 0.83 1.49 -10.37
CA TYR A 35 0.12 1.70 -11.63
C TYR A 35 -1.32 1.16 -11.57
N HIS A 36 -1.51 -0.05 -11.05
CA HIS A 36 -2.84 -0.65 -10.90
C HIS A 36 -3.68 0.03 -9.82
N TRP A 37 -3.06 0.38 -8.69
CA TRP A 37 -3.70 1.14 -7.60
C TRP A 37 -4.31 2.46 -8.11
N ASN A 38 -3.56 3.20 -8.92
CA ASN A 38 -3.99 4.48 -9.48
C ASN A 38 -5.12 4.38 -10.53
N LYS A 39 -5.62 3.18 -10.85
CA LYS A 39 -6.79 3.03 -11.71
C LYS A 39 -8.11 3.29 -10.99
N TRP A 40 -8.11 3.22 -9.65
CA TRP A 40 -9.32 3.44 -8.84
C TRP A 40 -10.50 2.55 -9.24
N THR A 41 -10.22 1.28 -9.52
CA THR A 41 -11.26 0.26 -9.76
C THR A 41 -11.04 -0.95 -8.84
N PRO A 42 -12.10 -1.72 -8.53
CA PRO A 42 -12.00 -2.96 -7.76
C PRO A 42 -10.90 -3.91 -8.27
N GLU A 43 -10.86 -4.13 -9.58
CA GLU A 43 -9.88 -5.01 -10.23
C GLU A 43 -8.47 -4.40 -10.17
N GLY A 44 -8.37 -3.07 -10.25
CA GLY A 44 -7.12 -2.34 -10.09
C GLY A 44 -6.52 -2.53 -8.69
N TRP A 45 -7.34 -2.43 -7.65
CA TRP A 45 -6.89 -2.61 -6.27
C TRP A 45 -6.50 -4.07 -5.99
N GLN A 46 -7.31 -5.04 -6.41
CA GLN A 46 -6.95 -6.46 -6.31
C GLN A 46 -5.63 -6.76 -7.02
N LYS A 47 -5.48 -6.27 -8.26
CA LYS A 47 -4.24 -6.47 -9.01
C LYS A 47 -3.04 -5.77 -8.38
N SER A 48 -3.26 -4.61 -7.74
CA SER A 48 -2.20 -3.92 -7.03
C SER A 48 -1.68 -4.72 -5.84
N ILE A 49 -2.57 -5.38 -5.08
CA ILE A 49 -2.22 -6.27 -3.97
C ILE A 49 -1.30 -7.39 -4.46
N GLU A 50 -1.65 -8.06 -5.56
CA GLU A 50 -0.83 -9.14 -6.13
C GLU A 50 0.60 -8.67 -6.45
N TYR A 51 0.76 -7.47 -7.02
CA TYR A 51 2.07 -6.94 -7.36
C TYR A 51 2.86 -6.46 -6.13
N PHE A 52 2.19 -5.87 -5.15
CA PHE A 52 2.84 -5.49 -3.90
C PHE A 52 3.28 -6.72 -3.10
N GLN A 53 2.48 -7.78 -3.07
CA GLN A 53 2.86 -9.06 -2.47
C GLN A 53 4.07 -9.68 -3.17
N GLN A 54 4.10 -9.70 -4.50
CA GLN A 54 5.30 -10.12 -5.24
C GLN A 54 6.51 -9.24 -4.92
N ALA A 55 6.33 -7.93 -4.74
CA ALA A 55 7.43 -7.06 -4.33
C ALA A 55 7.96 -7.42 -2.94
N ILE A 56 7.07 -7.75 -1.99
CA ILE A 56 7.39 -8.22 -0.64
C ILE A 56 8.11 -9.58 -0.68
N GLU A 57 7.71 -10.49 -1.56
CA GLU A 57 8.41 -11.78 -1.75
C GLU A 57 9.87 -11.58 -2.20
N LYS A 58 10.13 -10.52 -2.98
CA LYS A 58 11.48 -10.18 -3.44
C LYS A 58 12.29 -9.37 -2.44
N ASP A 59 11.62 -8.60 -1.60
CA ASP A 59 12.23 -7.86 -0.49
C ASP A 59 11.24 -7.74 0.68
N PRO A 60 11.33 -8.64 1.67
CA PRO A 60 10.47 -8.63 2.85
C PRO A 60 10.61 -7.39 3.74
N ASN A 61 11.65 -6.57 3.52
CA ASN A 61 11.86 -5.32 4.24
C ASN A 61 11.42 -4.10 3.41
N TYR A 62 10.64 -4.30 2.36
CA TYR A 62 10.19 -3.20 1.52
C TYR A 62 8.93 -2.52 2.08
N ALA A 63 9.11 -1.63 3.07
CA ALA A 63 8.02 -0.97 3.81
C ALA A 63 6.94 -0.33 2.90
N LEU A 64 7.32 0.32 1.80
CA LEU A 64 6.36 0.94 0.86
C LEU A 64 5.46 -0.08 0.15
N ALA A 65 5.91 -1.32 -0.07
CA ALA A 65 5.06 -2.35 -0.65
C ALA A 65 3.96 -2.76 0.33
N TYR A 66 4.27 -2.87 1.62
CA TYR A 66 3.27 -3.10 2.67
C TYR A 66 2.27 -1.95 2.78
N VAL A 67 2.72 -0.70 2.70
CA VAL A 67 1.82 0.48 2.60
C VAL A 67 0.88 0.36 1.39
N GLY A 68 1.39 -0.12 0.25
CA GLY A 68 0.58 -0.38 -0.94
C GLY A 68 -0.53 -1.42 -0.71
N VAL A 69 -0.20 -2.53 -0.05
CA VAL A 69 -1.18 -3.56 0.35
C VAL A 69 -2.23 -2.97 1.28
N ALA A 70 -1.81 -2.21 2.29
CA ALA A 70 -2.70 -1.59 3.26
C ALA A 70 -3.70 -0.63 2.61
N ASN A 71 -3.21 0.28 1.76
CA ASN A 71 -4.06 1.20 1.01
C ASN A 71 -5.05 0.46 0.09
N ALA A 72 -4.59 -0.61 -0.57
CA ALA A 72 -5.43 -1.40 -1.45
C ALA A 72 -6.59 -2.10 -0.74
N TYR A 73 -6.33 -2.74 0.40
CA TYR A 73 -7.41 -3.28 1.23
C TYR A 73 -8.31 -2.19 1.80
N ALA A 74 -7.74 -1.06 2.24
CA ALA A 74 -8.52 0.06 2.76
C ALA A 74 -9.53 0.59 1.72
N ALA A 75 -9.14 0.75 0.45
CA ALA A 75 -10.08 1.15 -0.60
C ALA A 75 -11.10 0.06 -0.93
N LEU A 76 -10.72 -1.22 -0.94
CA LEU A 76 -11.67 -2.30 -1.18
C LEU A 76 -12.80 -2.28 -0.14
N GLY A 77 -12.50 -2.00 1.14
CA GLY A 77 -13.54 -1.82 2.15
C GLY A 77 -14.28 -0.50 2.05
N PHE A 78 -13.58 0.62 1.81
CA PHE A 78 -14.21 1.95 1.72
C PHE A 78 -15.23 2.07 0.57
N PHE A 79 -15.01 1.35 -0.53
CA PHE A 79 -15.91 1.35 -1.69
C PHE A 79 -16.85 0.14 -1.74
N ASP A 80 -17.10 -0.51 -0.59
CA ASP A 80 -18.04 -1.63 -0.43
C ASP A 80 -17.76 -2.85 -1.35
N VAL A 81 -16.51 -3.01 -1.81
CA VAL A 81 -16.09 -4.17 -2.63
C VAL A 81 -15.77 -5.37 -1.73
N MET A 82 -15.26 -5.11 -0.53
CA MET A 82 -14.94 -6.09 0.50
C MET A 82 -15.61 -5.67 1.80
N LEU A 83 -16.11 -6.62 2.58
CA LEU A 83 -16.75 -6.30 3.85
C LEU A 83 -15.74 -5.59 4.78
N PRO A 84 -16.14 -4.53 5.51
CA PRO A 84 -15.25 -3.82 6.41
C PRO A 84 -14.53 -4.71 7.43
N ARG A 85 -15.24 -5.70 7.97
CA ARG A 85 -14.70 -6.72 8.90
C ARG A 85 -13.60 -7.61 8.30
N GLU A 86 -13.49 -7.67 6.97
CA GLU A 86 -12.46 -8.42 6.25
C GLU A 86 -11.34 -7.52 5.74
N ALA A 87 -11.69 -6.32 5.24
CA ALA A 87 -10.74 -5.36 4.70
C ALA A 87 -9.91 -4.67 5.78
N GLY A 88 -10.55 -4.22 6.86
CA GLY A 88 -9.92 -3.47 7.95
C GLY A 88 -8.73 -4.22 8.58
N PRO A 89 -8.90 -5.46 9.07
CA PRO A 89 -7.81 -6.21 9.67
C PRO A 89 -6.61 -6.42 8.73
N LYS A 90 -6.87 -6.70 7.44
CA LYS A 90 -5.80 -6.88 6.43
C LYS A 90 -5.06 -5.58 6.13
N ALA A 91 -5.79 -4.46 6.09
CA ALA A 91 -5.20 -3.16 5.88
C ALA A 91 -4.33 -2.76 7.09
N GLU A 92 -4.82 -3.01 8.30
CA GLU A 92 -4.11 -2.72 9.54
C GLU A 92 -2.83 -3.55 9.67
N GLU A 93 -2.92 -4.87 9.47
CA GLU A 93 -1.77 -5.78 9.55
C GLU A 93 -0.63 -5.32 8.62
N ALA A 94 -0.96 -4.97 7.37
CA ALA A 94 0.02 -4.49 6.41
C ALA A 94 0.62 -3.12 6.82
N ALA A 95 -0.20 -2.19 7.31
CA ALA A 95 0.29 -0.88 7.75
C ALA A 95 1.19 -0.98 8.99
N VAL A 96 0.83 -1.82 9.96
CA VAL A 96 1.68 -2.13 11.12
C VAL A 96 2.98 -2.76 10.66
N LYS A 97 2.94 -3.69 9.70
CA LYS A 97 4.17 -4.31 9.19
C LYS A 97 5.11 -3.29 8.53
N ALA A 98 4.58 -2.32 7.81
CA ALA A 98 5.38 -1.23 7.26
C ALA A 98 6.10 -0.43 8.35
N LEU A 99 5.42 -0.15 9.47
CA LEU A 99 6.00 0.57 10.62
C LEU A 99 7.01 -0.26 11.41
N GLU A 100 6.84 -1.58 11.49
CA GLU A 100 7.86 -2.46 12.08
C GLU A 100 9.18 -2.43 11.31
N ILE A 101 9.11 -2.18 10.00
CA ILE A 101 10.27 -2.10 9.11
C ILE A 101 10.89 -0.70 9.13
N ASP A 102 10.06 0.34 9.01
CA ASP A 102 10.47 1.74 9.03
C ASP A 102 9.41 2.60 9.75
N ASP A 103 9.66 2.85 11.04
CA ASP A 103 8.78 3.66 11.89
C ASP A 103 8.85 5.16 11.57
N THR A 104 9.80 5.60 10.74
CA THR A 104 9.93 6.98 10.27
C THR A 104 9.12 7.25 9.00
N LEU A 105 8.57 6.20 8.39
CA LEU A 105 7.83 6.29 7.14
C LEU A 105 6.47 6.97 7.35
N GLY A 106 6.42 8.27 7.04
CA GLY A 106 5.20 9.07 7.20
C GLY A 106 3.98 8.53 6.43
N GLU A 107 4.19 7.89 5.27
CA GLU A 107 3.10 7.26 4.51
C GLU A 107 2.48 6.09 5.28
N ALA A 108 3.27 5.30 6.03
CA ALA A 108 2.77 4.20 6.84
C ALA A 108 1.95 4.69 8.04
N HIS A 109 2.39 5.76 8.72
CA HIS A 109 1.60 6.41 9.78
C HIS A 109 0.28 6.96 9.25
N ALA A 110 0.30 7.63 8.09
CA ALA A 110 -0.90 8.18 7.48
C ALA A 110 -1.90 7.07 7.10
N THR A 111 -1.41 5.97 6.51
CA THR A 111 -2.23 4.81 6.16
C THR A 111 -2.82 4.15 7.41
N LEU A 112 -2.02 3.87 8.45
CA LEU A 112 -2.53 3.27 9.68
C LEU A 112 -3.58 4.15 10.37
N GLY A 113 -3.32 5.47 10.46
CA GLY A 113 -4.29 6.41 11.01
C GLY A 113 -5.60 6.43 10.22
N GLY A 114 -5.55 6.37 8.89
CA GLY A 114 -6.72 6.28 8.03
C GLY A 114 -7.49 4.97 8.17
N VAL A 115 -6.80 3.84 8.32
CA VAL A 115 -7.40 2.53 8.59
C VAL A 115 -8.10 2.54 9.93
N LYS A 116 -7.42 2.98 11.00
CA LYS A 116 -8.00 3.07 12.34
C LYS A 116 -9.24 3.98 12.37
N TYR A 117 -9.16 5.15 11.76
CA TYR A 117 -10.29 6.06 11.66
C TYR A 117 -11.50 5.44 10.95
N SER A 118 -11.26 4.75 9.83
CA SER A 118 -12.34 4.19 9.01
C SER A 118 -12.97 2.96 9.66
N TYR A 119 -12.18 2.08 10.27
CA TYR A 119 -12.66 0.77 10.71
C TYR A 119 -12.91 0.69 12.23
N ASP A 120 -12.17 1.37 13.10
CA ASP A 120 -12.47 1.33 14.55
C ASP A 120 -13.80 2.00 14.87
N TRP A 121 -14.20 3.01 14.09
CA TRP A 121 -15.54 3.60 14.18
C TRP A 121 -16.61 2.55 13.84
N ASP A 122 -16.43 1.82 12.73
CA ASP A 122 -17.39 0.81 12.30
C ASP A 122 -17.47 -0.40 13.25
N TRP A 123 -16.34 -0.87 13.82
CA TRP A 123 -16.36 -1.95 14.81
C TRP A 123 -17.17 -1.56 16.05
N ALA A 124 -16.92 -0.38 16.61
CA ALA A 124 -17.66 0.11 17.77
C ALA A 124 -19.14 0.41 17.45
N ALA A 125 -19.50 0.64 16.19
CA ALA A 125 -20.90 0.76 15.76
C ALA A 125 -21.58 -0.61 15.62
N ALA A 126 -20.91 -1.57 14.97
CA ALA A 126 -21.45 -2.92 14.75
C ALA A 126 -21.65 -3.71 16.06
N GLU A 127 -20.74 -3.58 17.04
CA GLU A 127 -20.89 -4.24 18.35
C GLU A 127 -22.10 -3.72 19.15
N ARG A 128 -22.56 -2.49 18.90
CA ARG A 128 -23.74 -1.92 19.58
C ARG A 128 -25.07 -2.46 19.06
N GLU A 129 -25.07 -3.06 17.87
CA GLU A 129 -26.27 -3.59 17.21
C GLU A 129 -26.38 -5.13 17.30
N SER A 130 -25.39 -5.78 17.94
CA SER A 130 -25.31 -7.24 18.14
C SER A 130 -25.96 -7.67 19.47
#